data_AF-A0A848M3H6-F1
#
_entry.id   AF-A0A848M3H6-F1
#
_cell.length_a   1.000
_cell.length_b   1.000
_cell.length_c   1.000
_cell.angle_alpha   90.00
_cell.angle_beta   90.00
_cell.angle_gamma   90.00
#
_symmetry.space_group_name_H-M   'P 1'
#
loop_
_entity.id
_entity.type
_entity.pdbx_description
1 polymer ?
#
loop_
_entity_poly.entity_id
_entity_poly.type
_entity_poly.pdbx_seq_one_letter_code
_entity_poly.pdbx_strand_id
1 'polypeptide(L)'
;MKKNNFIYLIIFALLVVTISEMIGFQSISIGGVSIGLLPLVFAILITMILGLNILRKGFWKKVYSKENIEFAGKYLILIMLPLMARYGADVAPKIVDILEIGGIFLVQELGNLGTVIFGLPIAILLGLRREAIGATLGIGREGELAYISEKYTLDSKEGRGVLSLYIIGTLFGTIFFSIFAPILLNFGFRVEALAMASGVGSGSMMSASSASLVAQVPEMKSTILAYAATSQLLTSFLGTFTMVFLAAPLQQFLYRIFTRGDQHAKRAA
;
A
#
# COMPACT_ATOMS: atom_id res chain seq x y z
N MET A 1 30.50 -8.89 -2.78
CA MET A 1 29.40 -9.67 -3.40
C MET A 1 29.98 -10.78 -4.28
N LYS A 2 29.55 -12.04 -4.12
CA LYS A 2 29.90 -13.08 -5.10
C LYS A 2 29.07 -12.86 -6.36
N LYS A 3 29.70 -12.46 -7.47
CA LYS A 3 29.07 -12.11 -8.77
C LYS A 3 28.00 -13.11 -9.22
N ASN A 4 28.19 -14.40 -8.91
CA ASN A 4 27.28 -15.47 -9.31
C ASN A 4 25.92 -15.44 -8.57
N ASN A 5 25.88 -14.98 -7.31
CA ASN A 5 24.63 -14.95 -6.52
C ASN A 5 23.61 -13.94 -7.08
N PHE A 6 24.10 -12.84 -7.64
CA PHE A 6 23.26 -11.80 -8.22
C PHE A 6 22.60 -12.24 -9.53
N ILE A 7 23.32 -13.00 -10.37
CA ILE A 7 22.77 -13.59 -11.59
C ILE A 7 21.61 -14.53 -11.25
N TYR A 8 21.76 -15.35 -10.20
CA TYR A 8 20.67 -16.22 -9.74
C TYR A 8 19.45 -15.43 -9.26
N LEU A 9 19.64 -14.29 -8.60
CA LEU A 9 18.55 -13.40 -8.19
C LEU A 9 17.81 -12.83 -9.41
N ILE A 10 18.53 -12.33 -10.41
CA ILE A 10 17.92 -11.76 -11.63
C ILE A 10 17.12 -12.81 -12.37
N ILE A 11 17.71 -13.99 -12.63
CA ILE A 11 17.02 -15.09 -13.31
C ILE A 11 15.77 -15.49 -12.52
N PHE A 12 15.89 -15.60 -11.20
CA PHE A 12 14.76 -15.91 -10.34
C PHE A 12 13.65 -14.84 -10.43
N ALA A 13 14.01 -13.56 -10.32
CA ALA A 13 13.05 -12.47 -10.41
C ALA A 13 12.33 -12.46 -11.76
N LEU A 14 13.06 -12.63 -12.87
CA LEU A 14 12.48 -12.74 -14.21
C LEU A 14 11.52 -13.92 -14.32
N LEU A 15 11.89 -15.10 -13.81
CA LEU A 15 11.02 -16.27 -13.83
C LEU A 15 9.74 -16.04 -13.02
N VAL A 16 9.85 -15.48 -11.81
CA VAL A 16 8.68 -15.17 -10.98
C VAL A 16 7.77 -14.17 -11.65
N VAL A 17 8.33 -13.10 -12.23
CA VAL A 17 7.56 -12.09 -12.96
C VAL A 17 6.86 -12.74 -14.14
N THR A 18 7.57 -13.50 -14.98
CA THR A 18 6.97 -14.19 -16.13
C THR A 18 5.84 -15.13 -15.72
N ILE A 19 6.04 -15.96 -14.69
CA ILE A 19 5.00 -16.86 -14.19
C ILE A 19 3.78 -16.06 -13.70
N SER A 20 4.02 -14.97 -12.96
CA SER A 20 2.95 -14.15 -12.40
C SER A 20 2.17 -13.39 -13.47
N GLU A 21 2.84 -12.88 -14.49
CA GLU A 21 2.22 -12.23 -15.66
C GLU A 21 1.48 -13.24 -16.54
N MET A 22 1.99 -14.47 -16.67
CA MET A 22 1.28 -15.56 -17.35
C MET A 22 -0.01 -15.97 -16.63
N ILE A 23 -0.03 -15.91 -15.29
CA ILE A 23 -1.27 -16.07 -14.52
C ILE A 23 -2.20 -14.87 -14.80
N GLY A 24 -1.64 -13.66 -14.88
CA GLY A 24 -2.40 -12.45 -15.19
C GLY A 24 -3.31 -12.00 -14.05
N PHE A 25 -4.21 -11.07 -14.36
CA PHE A 25 -5.24 -10.64 -13.42
C PHE A 25 -6.27 -11.74 -13.22
N GLN A 26 -6.49 -12.12 -11.97
CA GLN A 26 -7.50 -13.11 -11.60
C GLN A 26 -8.59 -12.43 -10.78
N SER A 27 -9.85 -12.74 -11.09
CA SER A 27 -11.00 -12.23 -10.33
C SER A 27 -11.74 -13.40 -9.73
N ILE A 28 -11.84 -13.43 -8.41
CA ILE A 28 -12.60 -14.44 -7.68
C ILE A 28 -13.88 -13.76 -7.17
N SER A 29 -15.03 -14.19 -7.69
CA SER A 29 -16.32 -13.74 -7.21
C SER A 29 -16.87 -14.73 -6.19
N ILE A 30 -17.10 -14.26 -4.96
CA ILE A 30 -17.74 -15.03 -3.88
C ILE A 30 -19.01 -14.28 -3.48
N GLY A 31 -20.16 -14.77 -3.96
CA GLY A 31 -21.43 -14.04 -3.81
C GLY A 31 -21.41 -12.69 -4.56
N GLY A 32 -21.81 -11.61 -3.89
CA GLY A 32 -21.78 -10.24 -4.43
C GLY A 32 -20.42 -9.52 -4.30
N VAL A 33 -19.39 -10.22 -3.80
CA VAL A 33 -18.06 -9.65 -3.55
C VAL A 33 -17.10 -10.15 -4.62
N SER A 34 -16.40 -9.23 -5.28
CA SER A 34 -15.34 -9.54 -6.25
C SER A 34 -13.97 -9.21 -5.67
N ILE A 35 -13.08 -10.20 -5.65
CA ILE A 35 -11.70 -10.06 -5.17
C ILE A 35 -10.78 -10.13 -6.39
N GLY A 36 -10.16 -8.99 -6.73
CA GLY A 36 -9.18 -8.88 -7.81
C GLY A 36 -7.76 -9.16 -7.32
N LEU A 37 -7.11 -10.17 -7.89
CA LEU A 37 -5.71 -10.51 -7.62
C LEU A 37 -4.85 -10.06 -8.81
N LEU A 38 -4.01 -9.06 -8.58
CA LEU A 38 -3.02 -8.61 -9.55
C LEU A 38 -1.88 -9.63 -9.69
N PRO A 39 -1.18 -9.69 -10.85
CA PRO A 39 0.05 -10.46 -11.02
C PRO A 39 1.05 -10.29 -9.87
N LEU A 40 1.19 -9.07 -9.36
CA LEU A 40 2.04 -8.75 -8.21
C LEU A 40 1.76 -9.62 -6.96
N VAL A 41 0.50 -9.96 -6.70
CA VAL A 41 0.12 -10.82 -5.57
C VAL A 41 0.74 -12.21 -5.72
N PHE A 42 0.67 -12.80 -6.91
CA PHE A 42 1.27 -14.10 -7.18
C PHE A 42 2.79 -14.06 -7.04
N ALA A 43 3.43 -12.98 -7.50
CA ALA A 43 4.87 -12.80 -7.34
C ALA A 43 5.27 -12.75 -5.86
N ILE A 44 4.52 -12.02 -5.03
CA ILE A 44 4.72 -11.95 -3.59
C ILE A 44 4.53 -13.33 -2.94
N LEU A 45 3.46 -14.05 -3.27
CA LEU A 45 3.18 -15.36 -2.69
C LEU A 45 4.28 -16.38 -3.04
N ILE A 46 4.68 -16.45 -4.31
CA ILE A 46 5.76 -17.34 -4.78
C ILE A 46 7.07 -17.03 -4.05
N THR A 47 7.45 -15.76 -3.97
CA THR A 47 8.70 -15.34 -3.29
C THR A 47 8.64 -15.53 -1.78
N MET A 48 7.47 -15.35 -1.16
CA MET A 48 7.28 -15.61 0.27
C MET A 48 7.40 -17.10 0.59
N ILE A 49 6.74 -17.96 -0.18
CA ILE A 49 6.79 -19.43 0.00
C ILE A 49 8.22 -19.92 -0.22
N LEU A 50 8.85 -19.57 -1.34
CA LEU A 50 10.22 -20.00 -1.63
C LEU A 50 11.27 -19.36 -0.69
N GLY A 51 10.90 -18.25 -0.04
CA GLY A 51 11.68 -17.56 0.97
C GLY A 51 11.64 -18.24 2.35
N LEU A 52 10.79 -19.23 2.59
CA LEU A 52 10.72 -19.95 3.87
C LEU A 52 12.03 -20.66 4.19
N ASN A 53 12.45 -20.60 5.47
CA ASN A 53 13.73 -21.15 5.93
C ASN A 53 13.93 -22.64 5.56
N ILE A 54 12.85 -23.42 5.51
CA ILE A 54 12.87 -24.85 5.17
C ILE A 54 13.25 -25.09 3.70
N LEU A 55 12.84 -24.17 2.81
CA LEU A 55 13.04 -24.24 1.36
C LEU A 55 14.34 -23.57 0.89
N ARG A 56 15.00 -22.80 1.76
CA ARG A 56 16.30 -22.13 1.51
C ARG A 56 17.51 -23.11 1.48
N LYS A 57 17.43 -24.15 0.65
CA LYS A 57 18.48 -25.14 0.42
C LYS A 57 18.94 -25.14 -1.03
N GLY A 58 20.17 -25.62 -1.29
CA GLY A 58 20.71 -25.74 -2.65
C GLY A 58 20.70 -24.43 -3.44
N PHE A 59 20.03 -24.42 -4.59
CA PHE A 59 19.85 -23.25 -5.45
C PHE A 59 19.21 -22.06 -4.72
N TRP A 60 18.16 -22.31 -3.93
CA TRP A 60 17.41 -21.27 -3.22
C TRP A 60 18.25 -20.54 -2.17
N LYS A 61 19.26 -21.20 -1.59
CA LYS A 61 20.20 -20.55 -0.68
C LYS A 61 21.05 -19.48 -1.38
N LYS A 62 21.33 -19.65 -2.68
CA LYS A 62 22.07 -18.67 -3.48
C LYS A 62 21.19 -17.47 -3.82
N VAL A 63 19.94 -17.71 -4.18
CA VAL A 63 18.92 -16.68 -4.46
C VAL A 63 18.63 -15.84 -3.22
N TYR A 64 18.26 -16.48 -2.10
CA TYR A 64 17.99 -15.84 -0.81
C TYR A 64 19.27 -15.68 0.04
N SER A 65 20.41 -15.43 -0.59
CA SER A 65 21.64 -15.12 0.13
C SER A 65 21.50 -13.80 0.88
N LYS A 66 22.23 -13.64 1.98
CA LYS A 66 22.18 -12.43 2.81
C LYS A 66 22.46 -11.18 1.99
N GLU A 67 23.43 -11.27 1.08
CA GLU A 67 23.82 -10.18 0.19
C GLU A 67 22.68 -9.80 -0.77
N ASN A 68 21.95 -10.77 -1.31
CA ASN A 68 20.82 -10.50 -2.21
C ASN A 68 19.63 -9.90 -1.47
N ILE A 69 19.36 -10.34 -0.23
CA ILE A 69 18.28 -9.78 0.60
C ILE A 69 18.60 -8.34 0.99
N GLU A 70 19.82 -8.07 1.45
CA GLU A 70 20.28 -6.72 1.79
C GLU A 70 20.28 -5.81 0.55
N PHE A 71 20.69 -6.34 -0.62
CA PHE A 71 20.60 -5.60 -1.87
C PHE A 71 19.14 -5.25 -2.21
N ALA A 72 18.24 -6.22 -2.19
CA ALA A 72 16.83 -6.00 -2.54
C ALA A 72 16.17 -4.97 -1.60
N GLY A 73 16.43 -5.07 -0.29
CA GLY A 73 15.93 -4.10 0.69
C GLY A 73 16.51 -2.70 0.48
N LYS A 74 17.84 -2.59 0.32
CA LYS A 74 18.52 -1.30 0.17
C LYS A 74 18.13 -0.56 -1.12
N TYR A 75 17.95 -1.29 -2.22
CA TYR A 75 17.70 -0.70 -3.53
C TYR A 75 16.22 -0.74 -3.95
N LEU A 76 15.30 -1.12 -3.05
CA LEU A 76 13.87 -1.24 -3.38
C LEU A 76 13.31 0.05 -4.00
N ILE A 77 13.57 1.21 -3.40
CA ILE A 77 13.09 2.51 -3.92
C ILE A 77 13.64 2.75 -5.32
N LEU A 78 14.92 2.46 -5.54
CA LEU A 78 15.60 2.68 -6.81
C LEU A 78 14.99 1.77 -7.90
N ILE A 79 14.65 0.54 -7.54
CA ILE A 79 13.93 -0.41 -8.41
C ILE A 79 12.49 0.08 -8.70
N MET A 80 11.87 0.83 -7.77
CA MET A 80 10.53 1.40 -7.93
C MET A 80 10.49 2.73 -8.69
N LEU A 81 11.63 3.37 -8.99
CA LEU A 81 11.67 4.65 -9.71
C LEU A 81 10.91 4.63 -11.05
N PRO A 82 10.98 3.58 -11.90
CA PRO A 82 10.19 3.54 -13.12
C PRO A 82 8.67 3.58 -12.86
N LEU A 83 8.21 2.97 -11.77
CA LEU A 83 6.80 3.01 -11.37
C LEU A 83 6.40 4.42 -10.93
N MET A 84 7.24 5.07 -10.12
CA MET A 84 7.02 6.46 -9.70
C MET A 84 7.02 7.43 -10.89
N ALA A 85 7.93 7.24 -11.85
CA ALA A 85 7.98 8.02 -13.07
C ALA A 85 6.72 7.84 -13.91
N ARG A 86 6.21 6.60 -14.01
CA ARG A 86 4.93 6.31 -14.66
C ARG A 86 3.77 7.03 -13.97
N TYR A 87 3.68 7.00 -12.64
CA TYR A 87 2.64 7.73 -11.92
C TYR A 87 2.71 9.23 -12.18
N GLY A 88 3.92 9.81 -12.18
CA GLY A 88 4.11 11.21 -12.57
C GLY A 88 3.62 11.50 -14.00
N ALA A 89 3.92 10.61 -14.96
CA ALA A 89 3.47 10.74 -16.34
C ALA A 89 1.94 10.57 -16.50
N ASP A 90 1.31 9.72 -15.69
CA ASP A 90 -0.15 9.51 -15.69
C ASP A 90 -0.90 10.71 -15.06
N VAL A 91 -0.28 11.38 -14.08
CA VAL A 91 -0.85 12.53 -13.36
C VAL A 91 -0.64 13.83 -14.14
N ALA A 92 0.53 14.04 -14.75
CA ALA A 92 0.90 15.32 -15.37
C ALA A 92 -0.14 15.89 -16.36
N PRO A 93 -0.77 15.10 -17.26
CA PRO A 93 -1.79 15.62 -18.19
C PRO A 93 -3.07 16.11 -17.51
N LYS A 94 -3.33 15.66 -16.28
CA LYS A 94 -4.58 15.94 -15.54
C LYS A 94 -4.39 16.97 -14.43
N ILE A 95 -3.20 17.57 -14.32
CA ILE A 95 -2.85 18.43 -13.20
C ILE A 95 -3.75 19.67 -13.09
N VAL A 96 -4.22 20.22 -14.23
CA VAL A 96 -5.13 21.37 -14.24
C VAL A 96 -6.49 20.97 -13.66
N ASP A 97 -7.08 19.88 -14.18
CA ASP A 97 -8.36 19.35 -13.70
C ASP A 97 -8.31 19.05 -12.19
N ILE A 98 -7.20 18.44 -11.74
CA ILE A 98 -6.90 18.15 -10.33
C ILE A 98 -6.92 19.42 -9.48
N LEU A 99 -6.32 20.51 -9.95
CA LEU A 99 -6.25 21.76 -9.20
C LEU A 99 -7.62 22.46 -9.13
N GLU A 100 -8.43 22.35 -10.19
CA GLU A 100 -9.79 22.92 -10.23
C GLU A 100 -10.74 22.25 -9.24
N ILE A 101 -10.69 20.92 -9.13
CA ILE A 101 -11.48 20.14 -8.15
C ILE A 101 -10.76 19.93 -6.81
N GLY A 102 -9.53 20.45 -6.70
CA GLY A 102 -8.56 20.10 -5.65
C GLY A 102 -9.03 20.40 -4.23
N GLY A 103 -9.89 21.41 -4.04
CA GLY A 103 -10.42 21.75 -2.71
C GLY A 103 -11.20 20.61 -2.05
N ILE A 104 -12.05 19.91 -2.81
CA ILE A 104 -12.84 18.77 -2.31
C ILE A 104 -11.92 17.59 -1.98
N PHE A 105 -10.92 17.35 -2.83
CA PHE A 105 -9.99 16.25 -2.65
C PHE A 105 -8.96 16.50 -1.55
N LEU A 106 -8.55 17.74 -1.29
CA LEU A 106 -7.74 18.07 -0.11
C LEU A 106 -8.46 17.73 1.20
N VAL A 107 -9.77 17.97 1.26
CA VAL A 107 -10.60 17.57 2.41
C VAL A 107 -10.70 16.05 2.48
N GLN A 108 -10.87 15.37 1.35
CA GLN A 108 -10.86 13.90 1.30
C GLN A 108 -9.53 13.33 1.81
N GLU A 109 -8.40 13.92 1.42
CA GLU A 109 -7.06 13.50 1.85
C GLU A 109 -6.86 13.60 3.37
N LEU A 110 -7.56 14.50 4.06
CA LEU A 110 -7.57 14.50 5.54
C LEU A 110 -8.12 13.20 6.11
N GLY A 111 -8.97 12.49 5.37
CA GLY A 111 -9.42 11.14 5.73
C GLY A 111 -8.27 10.14 5.89
N ASN A 112 -7.17 10.31 5.15
CA ASN A 112 -5.98 9.45 5.28
C ASN A 112 -5.31 9.60 6.65
N LEU A 113 -5.50 10.73 7.35
CA LEU A 113 -5.07 10.92 8.73
C LEU A 113 -5.79 9.99 9.70
N GLY A 114 -6.92 9.41 9.32
CA GLY A 114 -7.63 8.40 10.11
C GLY A 114 -6.77 7.20 10.46
N THR A 115 -5.84 6.81 9.58
CA THR A 115 -4.86 5.74 9.86
C THR A 115 -3.98 6.07 11.06
N VAL A 116 -3.57 7.33 11.19
CA VAL A 116 -2.78 7.83 12.32
C VAL A 116 -3.65 8.03 13.55
N ILE A 117 -4.83 8.61 13.40
CA ILE A 117 -5.73 8.94 14.53
C ILE A 117 -6.28 7.68 15.20
N PHE A 118 -6.68 6.68 14.41
CA PHE A 118 -7.32 5.45 14.92
C PHE A 118 -6.38 4.26 14.90
N GLY A 119 -5.60 4.09 13.83
CA GLY A 119 -4.70 2.94 13.67
C GLY A 119 -3.52 2.96 14.63
N LEU A 120 -2.91 4.12 14.87
CA LEU A 120 -1.77 4.22 15.79
C LEU A 120 -2.11 3.86 17.24
N PRO A 121 -3.18 4.39 17.87
CA PRO A 121 -3.58 3.97 19.20
C PRO A 121 -3.83 2.45 19.28
N ILE A 122 -4.55 1.89 18.31
CA ILE A 122 -4.85 0.45 18.27
C ILE A 122 -3.55 -0.36 18.15
N ALA A 123 -2.62 0.04 17.29
CA ALA A 123 -1.34 -0.64 17.13
C ALA A 123 -0.53 -0.64 18.45
N ILE A 124 -0.48 0.49 19.16
CA ILE A 124 0.22 0.61 20.45
C ILE A 124 -0.43 -0.27 21.51
N LEU A 125 -1.77 -0.31 21.56
CA LEU A 125 -2.54 -1.18 22.46
C LEU A 125 -2.27 -2.67 22.20
N LEU A 126 -2.06 -3.06 20.93
CA LEU A 126 -1.65 -4.41 20.54
C LEU A 126 -0.17 -4.72 20.85
N GLY A 127 0.56 -3.78 21.47
CA GLY A 127 1.95 -3.96 21.88
C GLY A 127 2.99 -3.58 20.82
N LEU A 128 2.57 -3.06 19.66
CA LEU A 128 3.50 -2.52 18.66
C LEU A 128 4.13 -1.23 19.20
N ARG A 129 5.36 -0.94 18.76
CA ARG A 129 6.09 0.27 19.14
C ARG A 129 6.58 0.98 17.89
N ARG A 130 7.87 0.87 17.57
CA ARG A 130 8.45 1.49 16.36
C ARG A 130 7.83 0.92 15.09
N GLU A 131 7.43 -0.34 15.11
CA GLU A 131 6.70 -0.98 14.02
C GLU A 131 5.37 -0.28 13.72
N ALA A 132 4.71 0.28 14.75
CA ALA A 132 3.46 1.03 14.57
C ALA A 132 3.67 2.28 13.72
N ILE A 133 4.78 3.00 13.90
CA ILE A 133 5.11 4.22 13.12
C ILE A 133 5.12 3.93 11.61
N GLY A 134 5.62 2.77 11.18
CA GLY A 134 5.58 2.39 9.76
C GLY A 134 4.23 1.84 9.32
N ALA A 135 3.54 1.13 10.21
CA ALA A 135 2.29 0.45 9.90
C ALA A 135 1.03 1.34 9.98
N THR A 136 1.15 2.60 10.42
CA THR A 136 -0.03 3.48 10.63
C THR A 136 0.10 4.84 9.98
N LEU A 137 1.11 5.05 9.12
CA LEU A 137 1.33 6.32 8.43
C LEU A 137 0.41 6.52 7.21
N GLY A 138 -0.26 5.45 6.78
CA GLY A 138 -1.16 5.40 5.63
C GLY A 138 -1.54 3.94 5.34
N ILE A 139 -1.75 3.57 4.08
CA ILE A 139 -2.00 2.17 3.68
C ILE A 139 -0.74 1.47 3.12
N GLY A 140 0.42 2.08 3.38
CA GLY A 140 1.73 1.59 2.98
C GLY A 140 1.86 1.53 1.47
N ARG A 141 1.69 2.67 0.78
CA ARG A 141 1.99 2.82 -0.64
C ARG A 141 3.39 3.43 -0.82
N GLU A 142 3.72 3.80 -2.04
CA GLU A 142 5.05 4.20 -2.48
C GLU A 142 5.55 5.44 -1.72
N GLY A 143 4.66 6.40 -1.42
CA GLY A 143 4.99 7.59 -0.64
C GLY A 143 5.43 7.25 0.79
N GLU A 144 4.70 6.38 1.47
CA GLU A 144 5.02 5.92 2.82
C GLU A 144 6.30 5.08 2.83
N LEU A 145 6.48 4.20 1.83
CA LEU A 145 7.71 3.42 1.69
C LEU A 145 8.92 4.32 1.49
N ALA A 146 8.82 5.32 0.60
CA ALA A 146 9.90 6.28 0.36
C ALA A 146 10.22 7.10 1.62
N TYR A 147 9.20 7.60 2.31
CA TYR A 147 9.39 8.39 3.54
C TYR A 147 10.05 7.57 4.66
N ILE A 148 9.56 6.36 4.92
CA ILE A 148 10.08 5.52 5.99
C ILE A 148 11.49 5.02 5.67
N SER A 149 11.75 4.65 4.41
CA SER A 149 13.07 4.18 4.00
C SER A 149 14.13 5.30 4.07
N GLU A 150 13.80 6.52 3.67
CA GLU A 150 14.69 7.68 3.79
C GLU A 150 14.96 8.04 5.26
N LYS A 151 13.92 8.04 6.10
CA LYS A 151 14.05 8.46 7.50
C LYS A 151 14.61 7.38 8.44
N TYR A 152 14.30 6.10 8.19
CA TYR A 152 14.61 5.00 9.12
C TYR A 152 15.32 3.79 8.49
N THR A 153 15.36 3.66 7.16
CA THR A 153 15.70 2.43 6.40
C THR A 153 14.64 1.32 6.46
N LEU A 154 14.55 0.49 5.42
CA LEU A 154 13.60 -0.63 5.37
C LEU A 154 13.94 -1.79 6.30
N ASP A 155 15.19 -1.90 6.75
CA ASP A 155 15.63 -2.93 7.71
C ASP A 155 15.27 -2.61 9.16
N SER A 156 14.88 -1.35 9.43
CA SER A 156 14.44 -0.89 10.74
C SER A 156 13.10 -1.46 11.18
N LYS A 157 12.70 -1.19 12.42
CA LYS A 157 11.39 -1.60 12.94
C LYS A 157 10.26 -0.90 12.21
N GLU A 158 10.41 0.40 11.93
CA GLU A 158 9.51 1.21 11.12
C GLU A 158 9.42 0.64 9.70
N GLY A 159 10.58 0.35 9.09
CA GLY A 159 10.69 -0.26 7.78
C GLY A 159 9.93 -1.58 7.67
N ARG A 160 10.08 -2.46 8.65
CA ARG A 160 9.29 -3.70 8.74
C ARG A 160 7.80 -3.43 8.86
N GLY A 161 7.41 -2.44 9.65
CA GLY A 161 6.00 -2.03 9.80
C GLY A 161 5.36 -1.64 8.46
N VAL A 162 6.01 -0.74 7.71
CA VAL A 162 5.47 -0.29 6.40
C VAL A 162 5.51 -1.40 5.36
N LEU A 163 6.54 -2.26 5.34
CA LEU A 163 6.63 -3.39 4.42
C LEU A 163 5.56 -4.45 4.72
N SER A 164 5.32 -4.75 6.01
CA SER A 164 4.25 -5.65 6.42
C SER A 164 2.89 -5.11 5.98
N LEU A 165 2.64 -3.82 6.18
CA LEU A 165 1.40 -3.19 5.72
C LEU A 165 1.28 -3.18 4.19
N TYR A 166 2.36 -2.90 3.46
CA TYR A 166 2.36 -2.94 1.99
C TYR A 166 1.93 -4.34 1.49
N ILE A 167 2.54 -5.40 2.03
CA ILE A 167 2.31 -6.79 1.62
C ILE A 167 0.91 -7.26 2.06
N ILE A 168 0.63 -7.21 3.36
CA ILE A 168 -0.63 -7.68 3.94
C ILE A 168 -1.79 -6.83 3.41
N GLY A 169 -1.61 -5.51 3.37
CA GLY A 169 -2.60 -4.60 2.83
C GLY A 169 -2.93 -4.90 1.37
N THR A 170 -1.95 -5.19 0.52
CA THR A 170 -2.23 -5.56 -0.88
C THR A 170 -3.05 -6.86 -1.00
N LEU A 171 -2.80 -7.84 -0.11
CA LEU A 171 -3.52 -9.11 -0.11
C LEU A 171 -4.95 -8.98 0.47
N PHE A 172 -5.08 -8.40 1.66
CA PHE A 172 -6.32 -8.38 2.42
C PHE A 172 -7.14 -7.11 2.20
N GLY A 173 -6.50 -6.00 1.83
CA GLY A 173 -7.17 -4.72 1.59
C GLY A 173 -8.19 -4.82 0.47
N THR A 174 -7.86 -5.51 -0.63
CA THR A 174 -8.81 -5.74 -1.72
C THR A 174 -10.08 -6.45 -1.25
N ILE A 175 -9.96 -7.43 -0.35
CA ILE A 175 -11.10 -8.15 0.24
C ILE A 175 -11.88 -7.24 1.19
N PHE A 176 -11.18 -6.45 2.00
CA PHE A 176 -11.82 -5.52 2.91
C PHE A 176 -12.64 -4.47 2.16
N PHE A 177 -12.04 -3.80 1.17
CA PHE A 177 -12.69 -2.70 0.45
C PHE A 177 -13.82 -3.17 -0.47
N SER A 178 -13.77 -4.39 -1.00
CA SER A 178 -14.89 -4.97 -1.76
C SER A 178 -16.12 -5.28 -0.91
N ILE A 179 -15.99 -5.29 0.41
CA ILE A 179 -17.11 -5.52 1.35
C ILE A 179 -17.51 -4.21 2.03
N PHE A 180 -16.53 -3.40 2.41
CA PHE A 180 -16.75 -2.25 3.28
C PHE A 180 -17.55 -1.13 2.59
N ALA A 181 -17.28 -0.82 1.32
CA ALA A 181 -18.03 0.21 0.60
C ALA A 181 -19.54 -0.13 0.48
N PRO A 182 -19.96 -1.34 0.08
CA PRO A 182 -21.36 -1.76 0.13
C PRO A 182 -22.01 -1.69 1.52
N ILE A 183 -21.26 -2.03 2.58
CA ILE A 183 -21.77 -1.92 3.95
C ILE A 183 -22.12 -0.46 4.26
N LEU A 184 -21.23 0.48 3.95
CA LEU A 184 -21.49 1.90 4.15
C LEU A 184 -22.65 2.40 3.27
N LEU A 185 -22.80 1.89 2.06
CA LEU A 185 -23.97 2.20 1.24
C LEU A 185 -25.28 1.83 1.96
N ASN A 186 -25.33 0.64 2.57
CA ASN A 186 -26.49 0.20 3.35
C ASN A 186 -26.74 1.03 4.63
N PHE A 187 -25.70 1.67 5.17
CA PHE A 187 -25.83 2.64 6.27
C PHE A 187 -26.34 4.02 5.81
N GLY A 188 -26.66 4.19 4.53
CA GLY A 188 -27.25 5.42 3.97
C GLY A 188 -26.22 6.44 3.48
N PHE A 189 -24.95 6.07 3.35
CA PHE A 189 -23.94 6.95 2.76
C PHE A 189 -24.18 7.12 1.25
N ARG A 190 -23.92 8.35 0.76
CA ARG A 190 -24.08 8.69 -0.66
C ARG A 190 -23.12 7.91 -1.55
N VAL A 191 -23.63 7.41 -2.68
CA VAL A 191 -22.87 6.63 -3.66
C VAL A 191 -21.65 7.40 -4.18
N GLU A 192 -21.80 8.70 -4.42
CA GLU A 192 -20.70 9.55 -4.91
C GLU A 192 -19.55 9.66 -3.91
N ALA A 193 -19.89 9.76 -2.62
CA ALA A 193 -18.89 9.82 -1.55
C ALA A 193 -18.15 8.48 -1.41
N LEU A 194 -18.86 7.36 -1.52
CA LEU A 194 -18.27 6.02 -1.49
C LEU A 194 -17.43 5.72 -2.74
N ALA A 195 -17.85 6.24 -3.90
CA ALA A 195 -17.07 6.15 -5.13
C ALA A 195 -15.75 6.92 -4.99
N MET A 196 -15.78 8.14 -4.45
CA MET A 196 -14.55 8.89 -4.14
C MET A 196 -13.69 8.14 -3.10
N ALA A 197 -14.29 7.64 -2.02
CA ALA A 197 -13.58 6.88 -0.98
C ALA A 197 -12.95 5.56 -1.48
N SER A 198 -13.40 5.04 -2.64
CA SER A 198 -12.81 3.85 -3.24
C SER A 198 -11.41 4.10 -3.81
N GLY A 199 -11.04 5.35 -4.12
CA GLY A 199 -9.72 5.73 -4.64
C GLY A 199 -8.64 5.85 -3.57
N VAL A 200 -8.32 4.75 -2.88
CA VAL A 200 -7.47 4.76 -1.67
C VAL A 200 -5.96 4.84 -1.93
N GLY A 201 -5.52 4.99 -3.17
CA GLY A 201 -4.10 4.97 -3.53
C GLY A 201 -3.57 3.59 -3.94
N SER A 202 -4.43 2.55 -3.94
CA SER A 202 -4.12 1.23 -4.51
C SER A 202 -5.08 0.87 -5.64
N GLY A 203 -4.54 0.64 -6.84
CA GLY A 203 -5.33 0.28 -8.02
C GLY A 203 -6.17 -1.00 -7.83
N SER A 204 -5.63 -2.05 -7.20
CA SER A 204 -6.40 -3.28 -6.93
C SER A 204 -7.54 -3.05 -5.95
N MET A 205 -7.28 -2.30 -4.87
CA MET A 205 -8.31 -1.99 -3.88
C MET A 205 -9.40 -1.11 -4.47
N MET A 206 -9.01 -0.11 -5.27
CA MET A 206 -9.94 0.77 -5.99
C MET A 206 -10.82 -0.03 -6.94
N SER A 207 -10.23 -0.88 -7.79
CA SER A 207 -11.00 -1.72 -8.72
C SER A 207 -11.99 -2.63 -7.99
N ALA A 208 -11.59 -3.27 -6.89
CA ALA A 208 -12.48 -4.14 -6.14
C ALA A 208 -13.60 -3.39 -5.41
N SER A 209 -13.28 -2.26 -4.77
CA SER A 209 -14.25 -1.38 -4.10
C SER A 209 -15.28 -0.83 -5.08
N SER A 210 -14.81 -0.21 -6.17
CA SER A 210 -15.67 0.39 -7.19
C SER A 210 -16.51 -0.65 -7.92
N ALA A 211 -15.95 -1.81 -8.28
CA ALA A 211 -16.72 -2.88 -8.92
C ALA A 211 -17.85 -3.41 -8.02
N SER A 212 -17.58 -3.56 -6.71
CA SER A 212 -18.61 -3.97 -5.76
C SER A 212 -19.71 -2.92 -5.60
N LEU A 213 -19.34 -1.63 -5.56
CA LEU A 213 -20.31 -0.54 -5.51
C LEU A 213 -21.17 -0.48 -6.79
N VAL A 214 -20.57 -0.69 -7.97
CA VAL A 214 -21.29 -0.79 -9.26
C VAL A 214 -22.26 -1.95 -9.28
N ALA A 215 -21.92 -3.08 -8.65
CA ALA A 215 -22.83 -4.23 -8.58
C ALA A 215 -24.11 -3.91 -7.79
N GLN A 216 -24.02 -3.03 -6.79
CA GLN A 216 -25.16 -2.60 -5.97
C GLN A 216 -25.95 -1.45 -6.62
N VAL A 217 -25.28 -0.58 -7.37
CA VAL A 217 -25.87 0.65 -7.97
C VAL A 217 -25.47 0.75 -9.45
N PRO A 218 -25.93 -0.19 -10.30
CA PRO A 218 -25.49 -0.29 -11.70
C PRO A 218 -25.81 0.94 -12.54
N GLU A 219 -26.86 1.68 -12.20
CA GLU A 219 -27.28 2.93 -12.86
C GLU A 219 -26.25 4.06 -12.71
N MET A 220 -25.43 4.03 -11.64
CA MET A 220 -24.37 5.03 -11.40
C MET A 220 -22.98 4.56 -11.86
N LYS A 221 -22.90 3.49 -12.67
CA LYS A 221 -21.63 2.86 -13.05
C LYS A 221 -20.57 3.84 -13.57
N SER A 222 -20.92 4.71 -14.50
CA SER A 222 -20.00 5.69 -15.09
C SER A 222 -19.46 6.64 -14.03
N THR A 223 -20.34 7.18 -13.17
CA THR A 223 -19.99 8.07 -12.07
C THR A 223 -19.07 7.38 -11.05
N ILE A 224 -19.41 6.15 -10.65
CA ILE A 224 -18.63 5.39 -9.66
C ILE A 224 -17.20 5.18 -10.15
N LEU A 225 -17.05 4.66 -11.38
CA LEU A 225 -15.73 4.38 -11.95
C LEU A 225 -14.92 5.66 -12.18
N ALA A 226 -15.56 6.74 -12.64
CA ALA A 226 -14.92 8.02 -12.84
C ALA A 226 -14.43 8.61 -11.51
N TYR A 227 -15.28 8.65 -10.49
CA TYR A 227 -14.92 9.24 -9.19
C TYR A 227 -13.85 8.42 -8.48
N ALA A 228 -13.94 7.09 -8.53
CA ALA A 228 -12.91 6.21 -7.98
C ALA A 228 -11.56 6.39 -8.67
N ALA A 229 -11.54 6.44 -10.01
CA ALA A 229 -10.30 6.62 -10.78
C ALA A 229 -9.67 8.00 -10.56
N THR A 230 -10.48 9.06 -10.54
CA THR A 230 -10.01 10.42 -10.25
C THR A 230 -9.44 10.51 -8.84
N SER A 231 -10.17 9.98 -7.85
CA SER A 231 -9.72 9.91 -6.46
C SER A 231 -8.41 9.13 -6.33
N GLN A 232 -8.30 7.95 -6.96
CA GLN A 232 -7.08 7.15 -6.94
C GLN A 232 -5.87 7.92 -7.50
N LEU A 233 -6.06 8.61 -8.61
CA LEU A 233 -5.00 9.41 -9.22
C LEU A 233 -4.57 10.57 -8.31
N LEU A 234 -5.54 11.22 -7.67
CA LEU A 234 -5.32 12.31 -6.72
C LEU A 234 -4.59 11.81 -5.47
N THR A 235 -5.04 10.73 -4.86
CA THR A 235 -4.38 10.11 -3.70
C THR A 235 -2.96 9.68 -4.05
N SER A 236 -2.73 9.10 -5.23
CA SER A 236 -1.37 8.75 -5.71
C SER A 236 -0.44 9.97 -5.82
N PHE A 237 -0.97 11.17 -6.05
CA PHE A 237 -0.19 12.40 -6.17
C PHE A 237 -0.14 13.19 -4.84
N LEU A 238 -1.28 13.67 -4.37
CA LEU A 238 -1.43 14.51 -3.18
C LEU A 238 -1.20 13.74 -1.89
N GLY A 239 -1.50 12.44 -1.85
CA GLY A 239 -1.43 11.64 -0.62
C GLY A 239 -0.04 11.63 -0.01
N THR A 240 1.02 11.63 -0.83
CA THR A 240 2.40 11.74 -0.31
C THR A 240 2.63 13.09 0.39
N PHE A 241 2.13 14.19 -0.16
CA PHE A 241 2.27 15.51 0.46
C PHE A 241 1.46 15.62 1.75
N THR A 242 0.20 15.18 1.73
CA THR A 242 -0.64 15.08 2.93
C THR A 242 0.04 14.24 4.00
N MET A 243 0.65 13.12 3.61
CA MET A 243 1.38 12.26 4.53
C MET A 243 2.61 12.98 5.14
N VAL A 244 3.47 13.59 4.32
CA VAL A 244 4.68 14.27 4.81
C VAL A 244 4.35 15.44 5.73
N PHE A 245 3.39 16.29 5.33
CA PHE A 245 3.11 17.56 6.01
C PHE A 245 2.08 17.45 7.14
N LEU A 246 1.18 16.47 7.09
CA LEU A 246 0.10 16.34 8.09
C LEU A 246 0.21 15.02 8.86
N ALA A 247 0.23 13.88 8.18
CA ALA A 247 0.19 12.57 8.84
C ALA A 247 1.45 12.31 9.69
N ALA A 248 2.64 12.56 9.15
CA ALA A 248 3.89 12.27 9.85
C ALA A 248 4.12 13.14 11.10
N PRO A 249 3.85 14.46 11.09
CA PRO A 249 3.89 15.28 12.31
C PRO A 249 2.84 14.85 13.34
N LEU A 250 1.60 14.61 12.90
CA LEU A 250 0.51 14.14 13.76
C LEU A 250 0.87 12.80 14.42
N GLN A 251 1.45 11.89 13.65
CA GLN A 251 1.86 10.57 14.13
C GLN A 251 2.94 10.69 15.19
N GLN A 252 3.95 11.53 15.00
CA GLN A 252 4.99 11.75 16.02
C GLN A 252 4.40 12.33 17.30
N PHE A 253 3.47 13.28 17.18
CA PHE A 253 2.78 13.87 18.32
C PHE A 253 1.98 12.81 19.11
N LEU A 254 1.10 12.08 18.44
CA LEU A 254 0.28 11.03 19.07
C LEU A 254 1.14 9.90 19.63
N TYR A 255 2.15 9.44 18.89
CA TYR A 255 3.06 8.40 19.35
C TYR A 255 3.74 8.79 20.67
N ARG A 256 4.24 10.03 20.77
CA ARG A 256 4.85 10.54 22.00
C ARG A 256 3.85 10.58 23.16
N ILE A 257 2.59 10.93 22.92
CA ILE A 257 1.55 10.92 23.95
C ILE A 257 1.29 9.49 24.46
N PHE A 258 1.05 8.55 23.55
CA PHE A 258 0.70 7.17 23.92
C PHE A 258 1.87 6.35 24.47
N THR A 259 3.11 6.79 24.23
CA THR A 259 4.32 6.10 24.74
C THR A 259 5.02 6.86 25.87
N ARG A 260 4.41 7.92 26.42
CA ARG A 260 4.94 8.65 27.59
C ARG A 260 5.12 7.69 28.77
N GLY A 261 6.37 7.52 29.20
CA GLY A 261 6.75 6.62 30.29
C GLY A 261 7.41 5.32 29.84
N ASP A 262 7.33 4.96 28.56
CA ASP A 262 7.98 3.77 28.01
C ASP A 262 9.48 4.05 27.74
N GLN A 263 10.37 3.33 28.42
CA GLN A 263 11.82 3.49 28.24
C GLN A 263 12.28 3.15 26.80
N HIS A 264 11.50 2.35 26.06
CA HIS A 264 11.79 2.01 24.67
C HIS A 264 11.46 3.13 23.67
N ALA A 265 10.61 4.10 24.04
CA ALA A 265 10.22 5.22 23.18
C ALA A 265 11.19 6.40 23.19
N LYS A 266 12.02 6.52 24.24
CA LYS A 266 12.97 7.64 24.43
C LYS A 266 14.08 7.75 23.37
N ARG A 267 14.29 6.73 22.53
CA ARG A 267 15.25 6.74 21.41
C ARG A 267 14.64 7.04 20.04
N ALA A 268 13.31 7.19 19.96
CA ALA A 268 12.57 7.36 18.70
C ALA A 268 12.06 8.80 18.46
N ALA A 269 12.35 9.72 19.38
CA ALA A 269 11.88 11.12 19.36
C ALA A 269 12.93 12.06 18.78
#